data_AF-A0A0T6B109-F1
#
_entry.id   AF-A0A0T6B109-F1
#
_cell.length_a   1.000
_cell.length_b   1.000
_cell.length_c   1.000
_cell.angle_alpha   90.00
_cell.angle_beta   90.00
_cell.angle_gamma   90.00
#
_symmetry.space_group_name_H-M   'P 1'
#
loop_
_entity.id
_entity.type
_entity.pdbx_description
1 polymer ?
#
loop_
_entity_poly.entity_id
_entity_poly.type
_entity_poly.pdbx_seq_one_letter_code
_entity_poly.pdbx_strand_id
1 'polypeptide(L)'
;MMTSSHGTRFEFIFTNLVPGNIRHFTSVMGVHKAYASSKLYRELKLRGAMLHNKQLKILPLEQVYRTLYGMWNLSTDQGSLGTFIITNVRLVWFADMNEGFNISLPHLQIESV
;
A
#
# COMPACT_ATOMS: atom_id res chain seq x y z
N MET A 1 4.43 3.02 24.56
CA MET A 1 4.29 3.25 23.10
C MET A 1 5.38 4.21 22.69
N MET A 2 6.24 3.82 21.75
CA MET A 2 7.28 4.71 21.21
C MET A 2 6.85 5.19 19.83
N THR A 3 6.98 6.48 19.58
CA THR A 3 6.68 7.07 18.27
C THR A 3 7.80 8.00 17.83
N SER A 4 7.89 8.25 16.52
CA SER A 4 8.72 9.32 15.99
C SER A 4 7.89 10.19 15.06
N SER A 5 8.01 11.50 15.23
CA SER A 5 7.34 12.48 14.40
C SER A 5 8.29 13.64 14.15
N HIS A 6 8.43 14.05 12.89
CA HIS A 6 9.32 15.15 12.47
C HIS A 6 10.76 15.08 13.04
N GLY A 7 11.32 13.87 13.14
CA GLY A 7 12.68 13.63 13.66
C GLY A 7 12.78 13.60 15.19
N THR A 8 11.74 13.97 15.91
CA THR A 8 11.67 13.84 17.38
C THR A 8 11.11 12.47 17.77
N ARG A 9 11.63 11.90 18.85
CA ARG A 9 11.15 10.64 19.43
C ARG A 9 10.36 10.92 20.70
N PHE A 10 9.26 10.19 20.87
CA PHE A 10 8.38 10.30 22.02
C PHE A 10 8.14 8.93 22.64
N GLU A 11 7.97 8.92 23.96
CA GLU A 11 7.59 7.74 24.71
C GLU A 11 6.36 8.05 25.57
N PHE A 12 5.38 7.16 25.48
CA PHE A 12 4.13 7.24 26.22
C PHE A 12 3.93 5.99 27.06
N ILE A 13 3.63 6.19 28.34
CA ILE A 13 3.27 5.13 29.29
C ILE A 13 1.78 5.26 29.58
N PHE A 14 1.03 4.18 29.34
CA PHE A 14 -0.40 4.13 29.61
C PHE A 14 -0.66 3.17 30.76
N THR A 15 -1.20 3.69 31.86
CA THR A 15 -1.54 2.89 33.05
C THR A 15 -3.04 2.69 33.10
N ASN A 16 -3.48 1.42 33.12
CA ASN A 16 -4.87 1.12 33.42
C ASN A 16 -5.06 1.10 34.94
N LEU A 17 -5.88 2.02 35.45
CA LEU A 17 -6.17 2.15 36.89
C LEU A 17 -7.18 1.11 37.38
N VAL A 18 -7.93 0.46 36.49
CA VAL A 18 -8.92 -0.58 36.84
C VAL A 18 -8.30 -1.97 36.65
N PRO A 19 -8.10 -2.75 37.72
CA PRO A 19 -7.53 -4.09 37.62
C PRO A 19 -8.39 -5.04 36.78
N GLY A 20 -7.77 -6.03 36.13
CA GLY A 20 -8.47 -7.15 35.50
C GLY A 20 -8.99 -6.94 34.07
N ASN A 21 -8.94 -5.73 33.50
CA ASN A 21 -9.36 -5.48 32.11
C ASN A 21 -8.21 -5.00 31.22
N ILE A 22 -7.53 -5.92 30.53
CA ILE A 22 -6.42 -5.59 29.61
C ILE A 22 -6.81 -5.65 28.12
N ARG A 23 -8.10 -5.88 27.80
CA ARG A 23 -8.58 -6.13 26.42
C ARG A 23 -8.25 -4.97 25.45
N HIS A 24 -8.19 -3.75 25.95
CA HIS A 24 -7.82 -2.59 25.17
C HIS A 24 -6.40 -2.69 24.61
N PHE A 25 -5.43 -3.15 25.40
CA PHE A 25 -4.05 -3.32 24.94
C PHE A 25 -3.95 -4.35 23.82
N THR A 26 -4.61 -5.51 23.96
CA THR A 26 -4.64 -6.54 22.92
C THR A 26 -5.28 -6.03 21.62
N SER A 27 -6.39 -5.31 21.74
CA SER A 27 -7.12 -4.75 20.60
C SER A 27 -6.29 -3.71 19.84
N VAL A 28 -5.65 -2.77 20.57
CA VAL A 28 -4.77 -1.75 19.99
C VAL A 28 -3.60 -2.41 19.25
N MET A 29 -2.98 -3.43 19.84
CA MET A 29 -1.88 -4.16 19.18
C MET A 29 -2.35 -4.88 17.91
N GLY A 30 -3.52 -5.51 17.94
CA GLY A 30 -4.11 -6.18 16.79
C GLY A 30 -4.42 -5.20 15.64
N VAL A 31 -5.10 -4.10 15.94
CA VAL A 31 -5.43 -3.06 14.96
C VAL A 31 -4.17 -2.39 14.42
N HIS A 32 -3.17 -2.12 15.26
CA HIS A 32 -1.89 -1.56 14.83
C HIS A 32 -1.18 -2.49 13.84
N LYS A 33 -1.16 -3.81 14.09
CA LYS A 33 -0.59 -4.78 13.16
C LYS A 33 -1.34 -4.78 11.82
N ALA A 34 -2.67 -4.77 11.86
CA ALA A 34 -3.52 -4.70 10.66
C ALA A 34 -3.30 -3.41 9.87
N TYR A 35 -3.16 -2.26 10.56
CA TYR A 35 -2.82 -0.99 9.96
C TYR A 35 -1.46 -1.07 9.27
N ALA A 36 -0.42 -1.54 9.96
CA ALA A 36 0.92 -1.67 9.39
C ALA A 36 0.98 -2.60 8.16
N SER A 37 0.26 -3.72 8.18
CA SER A 37 0.23 -4.67 7.05
C SER A 37 -0.62 -4.21 5.86
N SER A 38 -1.47 -3.20 6.02
CA SER A 38 -2.39 -2.68 4.98
C SER A 38 -1.93 -1.36 4.36
N LYS A 39 -0.63 -1.05 4.40
CA LYS A 39 -0.09 0.21 3.86
C LYS A 39 -0.39 0.43 2.37
N LEU A 40 -0.42 -0.64 1.57
CA LEU A 40 -0.66 -0.55 0.12
C LEU A 40 -2.04 0.00 -0.29
N TYR A 41 -2.98 0.14 0.64
CA TYR A 41 -4.28 0.80 0.39
C TYR A 41 -4.20 2.33 0.47
N ARG A 42 -3.09 2.88 0.97
CA ARG A 42 -2.99 4.32 1.29
C ARG A 42 -1.62 4.95 1.04
N GLU A 43 -0.58 4.14 0.86
CA GLU A 43 0.78 4.61 0.57
C GLU A 43 1.11 4.29 -0.90
N LEU A 44 1.61 5.30 -1.62
CA LEU A 44 2.22 5.11 -2.94
C LEU A 44 3.40 4.15 -2.83
N LYS A 45 3.47 3.16 -3.72
CA LYS A 45 4.58 2.21 -3.78
C LYS A 45 5.20 2.19 -5.16
N LEU A 46 6.52 2.44 -5.21
CA LEU A 46 7.36 2.23 -6.38
C LEU A 46 8.16 0.94 -6.21
N ARG A 47 8.34 0.20 -7.31
CA ARG A 47 9.16 -1.03 -7.38
C ARG A 47 8.82 -2.02 -6.25
N GLY A 48 7.53 -2.23 -6.01
CA GLY A 48 7.02 -3.14 -4.98
C GLY A 48 6.97 -4.59 -5.47
N ALA A 49 7.14 -5.54 -4.55
CA ALA A 49 6.93 -6.97 -4.81
C ALA A 49 5.42 -7.31 -4.78
N MET A 50 4.68 -6.78 -5.75
CA MET A 50 3.22 -6.93 -5.85
C MET A 50 2.77 -7.79 -7.03
N LEU A 51 3.72 -8.30 -7.82
CA LEU A 51 3.47 -9.15 -8.96
C LEU A 51 4.03 -10.55 -8.69
N HIS A 52 3.36 -11.56 -9.25
CA HIS A 52 3.85 -12.92 -9.31
C HIS A 52 3.47 -13.49 -10.68
N ASN A 53 4.45 -13.87 -11.50
CA ASN A 53 4.25 -14.40 -12.85
C ASN A 53 3.35 -13.49 -13.73
N LYS A 54 3.66 -12.18 -13.81
CA LYS A 54 2.83 -11.17 -14.53
C LYS A 54 1.39 -11.01 -14.03
N GLN A 55 1.04 -11.59 -12.88
CA GLN A 55 -0.27 -11.41 -12.27
C GLN A 55 -0.16 -10.54 -11.01
N LEU A 56 -1.11 -9.62 -10.85
CA LEU A 56 -1.21 -8.78 -9.66
C LEU A 56 -1.59 -9.63 -8.46
N LYS A 57 -0.80 -9.55 -7.39
CA LYS A 57 -1.17 -10.08 -6.08
C LYS A 57 -2.24 -9.18 -5.47
N ILE A 58 -3.47 -9.67 -5.53
CA ILE A 58 -4.67 -8.99 -5.02
C ILE A 58 -4.62 -8.90 -3.49
N LEU A 59 -4.89 -7.70 -2.97
CA LEU A 59 -5.03 -7.47 -1.53
C LEU A 59 -6.40 -7.96 -1.04
N PRO A 60 -6.59 -8.21 0.27
CA PRO A 60 -7.92 -8.51 0.81
C PRO A 60 -8.98 -7.48 0.36
N LEU A 61 -10.15 -7.91 -0.11
CA LEU A 61 -11.22 -7.00 -0.58
C LEU A 61 -10.88 -6.13 -1.81
N GLU A 62 -9.69 -6.30 -2.41
CA GLU A 62 -9.36 -5.68 -3.69
C GLU A 62 -10.04 -6.45 -4.82
N GLN A 63 -10.66 -5.72 -5.75
CA GLN A 63 -11.34 -6.27 -6.92
C GLN A 63 -10.81 -5.56 -8.17
N VAL A 64 -10.42 -6.35 -9.17
CA VAL A 64 -9.98 -5.82 -10.46
C VAL A 64 -11.19 -5.47 -11.30
N TYR A 65 -11.25 -4.22 -11.77
CA TYR A 65 -12.27 -3.78 -12.72
C TYR A 65 -11.79 -3.91 -14.16
N ARG A 66 -10.53 -3.58 -14.44
CA ARG A 66 -10.01 -3.63 -15.81
C ARG A 66 -8.50 -3.87 -15.84
N THR A 67 -8.09 -4.63 -16.85
CA THR A 67 -6.69 -4.78 -17.25
C THR A 67 -6.53 -4.23 -18.66
N LEU A 68 -5.60 -3.30 -18.83
CA LEU A 68 -5.29 -2.63 -20.10
C LEU A 68 -3.83 -2.97 -20.45
N TYR A 69 -3.64 -3.66 -21.56
CA TYR A 69 -2.32 -4.03 -22.07
C TYR A 69 -1.78 -2.93 -22.99
N GLY A 70 -0.45 -2.88 -23.16
CA GLY A 70 0.20 -1.97 -24.08
C GLY A 70 0.15 -0.49 -23.65
N MET A 71 -0.01 -0.24 -22.36
CA MET A 71 -0.06 1.10 -21.79
C MET A 71 1.35 1.64 -21.55
N TRP A 72 1.67 2.75 -22.21
CA TRP A 72 2.96 3.42 -22.09
C TRP A 72 3.06 4.22 -20.81
N ASN A 73 4.17 4.04 -20.09
CA ASN A 73 4.62 4.97 -19.07
C ASN A 73 5.53 6.02 -19.73
N LEU A 74 5.16 7.29 -19.59
CA LEU A 74 5.84 8.45 -20.18
C LEU A 74 6.81 9.15 -19.20
N SER A 75 7.08 8.56 -18.03
CA SER A 75 7.99 9.15 -17.04
C SER A 75 9.48 8.99 -17.38
N THR A 76 9.81 8.38 -18.52
CA THR A 76 11.17 8.10 -18.99
C THR A 76 11.32 8.51 -20.45
N ASP A 77 12.50 8.96 -20.87
CA ASP A 77 12.75 9.52 -22.21
C ASP A 77 12.39 8.60 -23.38
N GLN A 78 12.55 7.29 -23.22
CA GLN A 78 12.24 6.29 -24.24
C GLN A 78 10.84 5.66 -24.07
N GLY A 79 10.10 6.08 -23.05
CA GLY A 79 8.88 5.42 -22.59
C GLY A 79 9.11 3.98 -22.11
N SER A 80 8.12 3.39 -21.46
CA SER A 80 8.12 1.96 -21.16
C SER A 80 6.75 1.38 -21.43
N LEU A 81 6.69 0.31 -22.23
CA LEU A 81 5.46 -0.43 -22.47
C LEU A 81 5.15 -1.32 -21.27
N GLY A 82 3.88 -1.36 -20.88
CA GLY A 82 3.45 -2.15 -19.74
C GLY A 82 1.97 -2.47 -19.72
N THR A 83 1.58 -3.06 -18.60
CA THR A 83 0.19 -3.42 -18.30
C THR A 83 -0.33 -2.52 -17.17
N PHE A 84 -1.51 -1.95 -17.37
CA PHE A 84 -2.21 -1.10 -16.41
C PHE A 84 -3.45 -1.82 -15.86
N ILE A 85 -3.58 -1.88 -14.55
CA ILE A 85 -4.67 -2.56 -13.85
C ILE A 85 -5.39 -1.54 -12.98
N ILE A 86 -6.71 -1.47 -13.17
CA ILE A 86 -7.63 -0.62 -12.41
C ILE A 86 -8.35 -1.49 -11.41
N THR A 87 -8.23 -1.15 -10.12
CA THR A 87 -8.95 -1.82 -9.04
C THR A 87 -9.82 -0.84 -8.26
N ASN A 88 -10.67 -1.38 -7.37
CA ASN A 88 -11.51 -0.59 -6.47
C ASN A 88 -10.73 0.21 -5.41
N VAL A 89 -9.44 -0.08 -5.18
CA VAL A 89 -8.64 0.58 -4.12
C VAL A 89 -7.40 1.30 -4.64
N ARG A 90 -6.88 0.93 -5.81
CA ARG A 90 -5.66 1.51 -6.38
C ARG A 90 -5.55 1.31 -7.89
N LEU A 91 -4.63 2.06 -8.48
CA LEU A 91 -4.16 1.90 -9.85
C LEU A 91 -2.78 1.24 -9.82
N VAL A 92 -2.57 0.22 -10.65
CA VAL A 92 -1.31 -0.49 -10.75
C VAL A 92 -0.80 -0.46 -12.17
N TRP A 93 0.47 -0.13 -12.36
CA TRP A 93 1.15 -0.28 -13.64
C TRP A 93 2.46 -1.03 -13.46
N PHE A 94 2.82 -1.87 -14.43
CA PHE A 94 4.13 -2.52 -14.47
C PHE A 94 4.62 -2.71 -15.89
N ALA A 95 5.94 -2.64 -16.09
CA ALA A 95 6.56 -2.83 -17.39
C ALA A 95 6.56 -4.32 -17.79
N ASP A 96 6.25 -4.60 -19.06
CA ASP A 96 6.11 -5.98 -19.54
C ASP A 96 7.46 -6.73 -19.63
N MET A 97 8.54 -5.99 -19.85
CA MET A 97 9.92 -6.50 -19.95
C MET A 97 10.63 -6.59 -18.60
N ASN A 98 10.16 -5.86 -17.59
CA ASN A 98 10.75 -5.86 -16.26
C ASN A 98 9.68 -5.56 -15.21
N GLU A 99 9.11 -6.60 -14.63
CA GLU A 99 8.08 -6.49 -13.58
C GLU A 99 8.56 -5.72 -12.35
N GLY A 100 9.87 -5.63 -12.09
CA GLY A 100 10.44 -4.83 -11.01
C GLY A 100 10.26 -3.32 -11.23
N PHE A 101 10.01 -2.89 -12.46
CA PHE A 101 9.62 -1.52 -12.77
C PHE A 101 8.10 -1.40 -12.75
N ASN A 102 7.58 -1.05 -11.58
CA ASN A 102 6.15 -0.96 -11.32
C ASN A 102 5.80 0.18 -10.36
N ILE A 103 4.52 0.56 -10.37
CA ILE A 103 3.92 1.56 -9.50
C ILE A 103 2.53 1.09 -9.05
N SER A 104 2.24 1.27 -7.77
CA SER A 104 0.91 1.09 -7.18
C SER A 104 0.50 2.39 -6.53
N LEU A 105 -0.48 3.07 -7.11
CA LEU A 105 -1.00 4.37 -6.70
C LEU A 105 -2.41 4.20 -6.10
N PRO A 106 -2.57 4.24 -4.76
CA PRO A 106 -3.88 4.15 -4.13
C PRO A 106 -4.74 5.37 -4.44
N HIS A 107 -6.06 5.17 -4.57
CA HIS A 107 -6.99 6.28 -4.87
C HIS A 107 -6.91 7.42 -3.84
N LEU A 108 -6.59 7.10 -2.57
CA LEU A 108 -6.40 8.10 -1.51
C LEU A 108 -5.26 9.10 -1.78
N GLN A 109 -4.28 8.73 -2.61
CA GLN A 109 -3.13 9.58 -2.96
C GLN A 109 -3.36 10.36 -4.27
N ILE A 110 -4.51 10.18 -4.94
CA ILE A 110 -4.82 10.86 -6.19
C ILE A 110 -5.60 12.13 -5.88
N GLU A 111 -5.04 13.28 -6.23
CA GLU A 111 -5.71 14.58 -6.07
C GLU A 111 -6.67 14.88 -7.23
N SER A 112 -6.24 14.58 -8.47
CA SER A 112 -7.03 14.73 -9.69
C SER A 112 -6.55 13.74 -10.76
N VAL A 113 -7.40 13.45 -11.74
CA VAL A 113 -7.16 12.55 -12.88
C VAL A 113 -7.36 13.30 -14.18
#